data_AF-A0A822H7G6-F1
#
_entry.id   AF-A0A822H7G6-F1
#
_cell.length_a   1.000
_cell.length_b   1.000
_cell.length_c   1.000
_cell.angle_alpha   90.00
_cell.angle_beta   90.00
_cell.angle_gamma   90.00
#
_symmetry.space_group_name_H-M   'P 1'
#
loop_
_entity.id
_entity.type
_entity.pdbx_description
1 polymer ?
#
loop_
_entity_poly.entity_id
_entity_poly.type
_entity_poly.pdbx_seq_one_letter_code
_entity_poly.pdbx_strand_id
1 'polypeptide(L)'
;MHVEWTLNQYITYLLLSLVFISSWVDINGIYSELPQLVLTQPESWKLGAYIALITNFGNIAPFLLVLIKCLYRKHIINPVPINYIVILVGMLSCFLLIFFWSYTTIIANEKRSTVLLILAFFLSLLDCTSSISFADYICRFRKEFTSTIFLGDSLNSILPSVLAIAQGNGR
;
A
#
# COMPACT_ATOMS: atom_id res chain seq x y z
N MET A 1 36.51 -7.69 3.00
CA MET A 1 35.94 -7.87 4.35
C MET A 1 34.61 -8.57 4.19
N HIS A 2 34.54 -9.88 4.45
CA HIS A 2 33.27 -10.57 4.58
C HIS A 2 32.69 -10.16 5.93
N VAL A 3 31.68 -9.28 5.90
CA VAL A 3 30.89 -8.99 7.09
C VAL A 3 30.00 -10.21 7.29
N GLU A 4 30.34 -11.07 8.25
CA GLU A 4 29.43 -12.14 8.68
C GLU A 4 28.36 -11.50 9.56
N TRP A 5 27.11 -11.64 9.16
CA TRP A 5 25.98 -11.11 9.89
C TRP A 5 25.61 -12.07 11.02
N THR A 6 25.28 -11.51 12.18
CA THR A 6 24.72 -12.30 13.29
C THR A 6 23.29 -12.74 12.96
N LEU A 7 22.81 -13.82 13.57
CA LEU A 7 21.43 -14.30 13.41
C LEU A 7 20.39 -13.19 13.65
N ASN A 8 20.62 -12.34 14.65
CA ASN A 8 19.73 -11.20 14.97
C ASN A 8 19.66 -10.17 13.84
N GLN A 9 20.77 -9.95 13.13
CA GLN A 9 20.79 -9.03 11.98
C GLN A 9 20.04 -9.65 10.80
N TYR A 10 20.20 -10.95 10.50
CA TYR A 10 19.39 -11.61 9.48
C TYR A 10 17.88 -11.55 9.79
N ILE A 11 17.49 -11.79 11.04
CA ILE A 11 16.08 -11.68 11.46
C ILE A 11 15.59 -10.24 11.28
N THR A 12 16.38 -9.24 11.70
CA THR A 12 16.02 -7.83 11.53
C THR A 12 15.85 -7.47 10.06
N TYR A 13 16.74 -7.97 9.20
CA TYR A 13 16.67 -7.77 7.75
C TYR A 13 15.36 -8.33 7.15
N LEU A 14 15.00 -9.55 7.53
CA LEU A 14 13.76 -10.19 7.11
C LEU A 14 12.55 -9.40 7.59
N LEU A 15 12.51 -9.01 8.87
CA LEU A 15 11.40 -8.25 9.45
C LEU A 15 11.22 -6.89 8.78
N LEU A 16 12.30 -6.15 8.54
CA LEU A 16 12.23 -4.87 7.84
C LEU A 16 11.77 -5.04 6.39
N SER A 17 12.17 -6.13 5.72
CA SER A 17 11.70 -6.44 4.38
C SER A 17 10.19 -6.75 4.37
N LEU A 18 9.69 -7.52 5.34
CA LEU A 18 8.26 -7.83 5.50
C LEU A 18 7.43 -6.58 5.78
N VAL A 19 7.93 -5.68 6.63
CA VAL A 19 7.27 -4.38 6.89
C VAL A 19 7.22 -3.54 5.61
N PHE A 20 8.27 -3.56 4.79
CA PHE A 20 8.25 -2.81 3.54
C PHE A 20 7.32 -3.44 2.48
N ILE A 21 7.23 -4.78 2.43
CA ILE A 21 6.27 -5.51 1.58
C ILE A 21 4.83 -5.07 1.88
N SER A 22 4.48 -4.88 3.15
CA SER A 22 3.12 -4.48 3.53
C SER A 22 2.73 -3.06 3.10
N SER A 23 3.67 -2.24 2.58
CA SER A 23 3.37 -0.87 2.17
C SER A 23 2.58 -0.73 0.86
N TRP A 24 2.52 -1.79 0.05
CA TRP A 24 1.86 -1.79 -1.27
C TRP A 24 1.05 -3.06 -1.53
N VAL A 25 1.08 -4.03 -0.60
CA VAL A 25 0.42 -5.33 -0.78
C VAL A 25 -1.09 -5.17 -0.98
N ASP A 26 -1.69 -4.15 -0.36
CA ASP A 26 -3.13 -3.90 -0.40
C ASP A 26 -3.59 -3.48 -1.80
N ILE A 27 -2.99 -2.42 -2.37
CA ILE A 27 -3.30 -1.96 -3.73
C ILE A 27 -2.90 -2.99 -4.79
N ASN A 28 -1.75 -3.65 -4.63
CA ASN A 28 -1.36 -4.75 -5.53
C ASN A 28 -2.34 -5.93 -5.45
N GLY A 29 -2.92 -6.18 -4.28
CA GLY A 29 -4.04 -7.10 -4.07
C GLY A 29 -5.24 -6.72 -4.93
N ILE A 30 -5.68 -5.47 -4.86
CA ILE A 30 -6.80 -4.96 -5.66
C ILE A 30 -6.52 -5.12 -7.17
N TYR A 31 -5.31 -4.81 -7.64
CA TYR A 31 -4.94 -5.01 -9.05
C TYR A 31 -4.91 -6.48 -9.48
N SER A 32 -4.45 -7.37 -8.60
CA SER A 32 -4.39 -8.81 -8.89
C SER A 32 -5.80 -9.43 -8.98
N GLU A 33 -6.76 -8.86 -8.25
CA GLU A 33 -8.17 -9.23 -8.28
C GLU A 33 -9.01 -8.46 -9.31
N LEU A 34 -8.41 -7.49 -10.01
CA LEU A 34 -9.09 -6.65 -10.99
C LEU A 34 -9.85 -7.45 -12.06
N PRO A 35 -9.33 -8.57 -12.62
CA PRO A 35 -10.06 -9.38 -13.59
C PRO A 35 -11.41 -9.88 -13.06
N GLN A 36 -11.51 -10.25 -11.77
CA GLN A 36 -12.77 -10.68 -11.15
C GLN A 36 -13.68 -9.49 -10.82
N LEU A 37 -13.09 -8.40 -10.32
CA LEU A 37 -13.84 -7.18 -10.00
C LEU A 37 -14.53 -6.60 -11.25
N VAL A 38 -13.86 -6.61 -12.41
CA VAL A 38 -14.44 -6.16 -13.69
C VAL A 38 -15.69 -6.94 -14.09
N LEU A 39 -15.78 -8.23 -13.75
CA LEU A 39 -16.93 -9.08 -14.10
C LEU A 39 -18.14 -8.83 -13.19
N THR A 40 -17.91 -8.39 -11.95
CA THR A 40 -18.95 -8.22 -10.93
C THR A 40 -19.41 -6.77 -10.79
N GLN A 41 -18.53 -5.81 -11.04
CA GLN A 41 -18.81 -4.38 -10.85
C GLN A 41 -19.42 -3.73 -12.10
N PRO A 42 -20.32 -2.75 -11.92
CA PRO A 42 -21.05 -2.10 -13.01
C PRO A 42 -20.16 -1.28 -13.96
N GLU A 43 -18.98 -0.84 -13.51
CA GLU A 43 -18.05 -0.07 -14.33
C GLU A 43 -17.25 -0.91 -15.35
N SER A 44 -17.27 -2.24 -15.21
CA SER A 44 -16.50 -3.17 -16.05
C SER A 44 -15.04 -2.70 -16.22
N TRP A 45 -14.46 -2.77 -17.41
CA TRP A 45 -13.06 -2.38 -17.68
C TRP A 45 -12.71 -0.92 -17.36
N LYS A 46 -13.69 -0.02 -17.21
CA LYS A 46 -13.41 1.35 -16.75
C LYS A 46 -12.92 1.38 -15.29
N LEU A 47 -13.25 0.36 -14.51
CA LEU A 47 -12.85 0.23 -13.11
C LEU A 47 -11.33 0.27 -12.95
N GLY A 48 -10.59 -0.43 -13.80
CA GLY A 48 -9.13 -0.44 -13.76
C GLY A 48 -8.53 0.95 -13.95
N ALA A 49 -9.07 1.74 -14.89
CA ALA A 49 -8.65 3.12 -15.10
C ALA A 49 -8.99 4.02 -13.91
N TYR A 50 -10.12 3.80 -13.24
CA TYR A 50 -10.48 4.55 -12.03
C TYR A 50 -9.56 4.22 -10.85
N ILE A 51 -9.25 2.95 -10.62
CA ILE A 51 -8.31 2.53 -9.56
C ILE A 51 -6.92 3.10 -9.86
N ALA A 52 -6.46 3.08 -11.11
CA ALA A 52 -5.20 3.72 -11.52
C ALA A 52 -5.18 5.22 -11.25
N LEU A 53 -6.24 5.93 -11.62
CA LEU A 53 -6.35 7.36 -11.36
C LEU A 53 -6.33 7.67 -9.86
N ILE A 54 -7.06 6.89 -9.06
CA ILE A 54 -7.11 7.01 -7.60
C ILE A 54 -5.76 6.72 -6.95
N THR A 55 -5.06 5.69 -7.43
CA THR A 55 -3.70 5.35 -6.97
C THR A 55 -2.77 6.53 -7.20
N ASN A 56 -2.86 7.17 -8.37
CA ASN A 56 -2.07 8.37 -8.67
C ASN A 56 -2.43 9.56 -7.77
N PHE A 57 -3.69 9.75 -7.39
CA PHE A 57 -4.06 10.75 -6.40
C PHE A 57 -3.52 10.43 -5.00
N GLY A 58 -3.24 9.17 -4.68
CA GLY A 58 -2.50 8.78 -3.46
C GLY A 58 -1.13 9.46 -3.36
N ASN A 59 -0.47 9.75 -4.48
CA ASN A 59 0.82 10.46 -4.51
C ASN A 59 0.75 11.91 -3.98
N ILE A 60 -0.45 12.45 -3.74
CA ILE A 60 -0.62 13.72 -3.03
C ILE A 60 -0.04 13.65 -1.62
N ALA A 61 -0.09 12.49 -0.95
CA ALA A 61 0.49 12.32 0.39
C ALA A 61 2.01 12.62 0.44
N PRO A 62 2.86 12.01 -0.43
CA PRO A 62 4.28 12.38 -0.54
C PRO A 62 4.50 13.87 -0.73
N PHE A 63 3.72 14.46 -1.65
CA PHE A 63 3.85 15.86 -1.99
C PHE A 63 3.55 16.77 -0.79
N LEU A 64 2.47 16.48 -0.05
CA LEU A 64 2.12 17.18 1.18
C LEU A 64 3.20 17.02 2.26
N LEU A 65 3.73 15.82 2.45
CA LEU A 65 4.79 15.56 3.42
C LEU A 65 6.08 16.35 3.10
N VAL A 66 6.47 16.41 1.82
CA VAL A 66 7.62 17.20 1.37
C VAL A 66 7.36 18.70 1.58
N LEU A 67 6.15 19.17 1.24
CA LEU A 67 5.77 20.57 1.41
C LEU A 67 5.78 20.99 2.89
N ILE A 68 5.25 20.16 3.78
CA ILE A 68 5.32 20.37 5.24
C ILE A 68 6.77 20.43 5.72
N LYS A 69 7.61 19.47 5.29
CA LYS A 69 9.05 19.44 5.62
C LYS A 69 9.75 20.72 5.14
N CYS A 70 9.43 21.20 3.94
CA CYS A 70 10.01 22.40 3.34
C CYS A 70 9.59 23.68 4.08
N LEU A 71 8.29 23.83 4.37
CA LEU A 71 7.74 25.03 5.00
C LEU A 71 8.15 25.19 6.46
N TYR A 72 8.21 24.09 7.22
CA TYR A 72 8.40 24.20 8.68
C TYR A 72 9.86 24.13 9.15
N ARG A 73 10.84 23.81 8.28
CA ARG A 73 12.32 23.78 8.50
C ARG A 73 12.84 23.20 9.85
N LYS A 74 11.99 22.66 10.72
CA LYS A 74 12.36 22.20 12.06
C LYS A 74 11.43 21.09 12.56
N HIS A 75 12.07 20.14 13.23
CA HIS A 75 11.55 19.03 14.02
C HIS A 75 11.00 17.81 13.26
N ILE A 76 11.92 16.86 13.05
CA ILE A 76 11.87 15.51 13.66
C ILE A 76 10.44 15.03 13.92
N ILE A 77 9.68 14.82 12.87
CA ILE A 77 8.48 14.01 12.99
C ILE A 77 9.01 12.60 13.31
N ASN A 78 8.65 12.07 14.47
CA ASN A 78 9.01 10.69 14.79
C ASN A 78 8.21 9.78 13.85
N PRO A 79 8.87 8.98 12.98
CA PRO A 79 8.15 8.14 12.03
C PRO A 79 7.44 6.98 12.74
N VAL A 80 7.85 6.65 13.96
CA VAL A 80 7.31 5.53 14.76
C VAL A 80 5.80 5.63 15.02
N PRO A 81 5.26 6.69 15.67
CA PRO A 81 3.82 6.81 15.89
C PRO A 81 3.02 6.87 14.59
N ILE A 82 3.56 7.50 13.54
CA ILE A 82 2.91 7.57 12.22
C ILE A 82 2.77 6.17 11.63
N ASN A 83 3.83 5.36 11.67
CA ASN A 83 3.82 3.99 11.19
C ASN A 83 2.73 3.16 11.86
N TYR A 84 2.58 3.26 13.19
CA TYR A 84 1.53 2.54 13.90
C TYR A 84 0.12 2.98 13.48
N ILE A 85 -0.11 4.29 13.34
CA ILE A 85 -1.41 4.81 12.89
C ILE A 85 -1.72 4.32 11.48
N VAL A 86 -0.75 4.43 10.56
CA VAL A 86 -0.93 4.02 9.17
C VAL A 86 -1.23 2.53 9.07
N ILE A 87 -0.51 1.68 9.80
CA ILE A 87 -0.77 0.23 9.85
C ILE A 87 -2.17 -0.06 10.41
N LEU A 88 -2.57 0.59 11.51
CA LEU A 88 -3.90 0.39 12.10
C LEU A 88 -5.03 0.80 11.15
N VAL A 89 -4.91 1.97 10.52
CA VAL A 89 -5.92 2.46 9.57
C VAL A 89 -5.93 1.61 8.30
N GLY A 90 -4.77 1.14 7.84
CA GLY A 90 -4.65 0.21 6.70
C GLY A 90 -5.37 -1.10 6.99
N MET A 91 -5.08 -1.74 8.13
CA MET A 91 -5.78 -2.97 8.56
C MET A 91 -7.30 -2.77 8.66
N LEU A 92 -7.75 -1.65 9.24
CA LEU A 92 -9.18 -1.34 9.31
C LEU A 92 -9.79 -1.14 7.92
N SER A 93 -9.09 -0.47 7.02
CA SER A 93 -9.53 -0.24 5.63
C SER A 93 -9.65 -1.55 4.86
N CYS A 94 -8.64 -2.43 4.95
CA CYS A 94 -8.67 -3.76 4.33
C CYS A 94 -9.77 -4.63 4.92
N PHE A 95 -9.97 -4.60 6.24
CA PHE A 95 -11.07 -5.33 6.88
C PHE A 95 -12.44 -4.84 6.41
N LEU A 96 -12.64 -3.53 6.29
CA LEU A 96 -13.87 -2.95 5.75
C LEU A 96 -14.08 -3.32 4.27
N LEU A 97 -13.00 -3.39 3.48
CA LEU A 97 -13.07 -3.79 2.07
C LEU A 97 -13.71 -5.17 1.92
N ILE A 98 -13.39 -6.14 2.80
CA ILE A 98 -13.95 -7.51 2.76
C ILE A 98 -15.48 -7.52 2.83
N PHE A 99 -16.10 -6.61 3.60
CA PHE A 99 -17.56 -6.56 3.74
C PHE A 99 -18.24 -5.67 2.72
N PHE A 100 -17.57 -4.58 2.32
CA PHE A 100 -18.22 -3.51 1.55
C PHE A 100 -17.81 -3.46 0.07
N TRP A 101 -16.92 -4.34 -0.40
CA TRP A 101 -16.48 -4.34 -1.81
C TRP A 101 -17.61 -4.51 -2.82
N SER A 102 -18.67 -5.26 -2.48
CA SER A 102 -19.81 -5.53 -3.37
C SER A 102 -20.92 -4.47 -3.29
N TYR A 103 -20.78 -3.49 -2.39
CA TYR A 103 -21.80 -2.47 -2.19
C TYR A 103 -21.74 -1.41 -3.31
N THR A 104 -22.79 -1.36 -4.12
CA THR A 104 -22.92 -0.40 -5.22
C THR A 104 -23.95 0.66 -4.88
N THR A 105 -23.64 1.92 -5.18
CA THR A 105 -24.55 3.06 -5.00
C THR A 105 -24.89 3.69 -6.34
N ILE A 106 -26.07 4.28 -6.47
CA ILE A 106 -26.47 4.98 -7.70
C ILE A 106 -25.96 6.42 -7.62
N ILE A 107 -25.00 6.79 -8.47
CA ILE A 107 -24.52 8.17 -8.63
C ILE A 107 -24.72 8.59 -10.08
N ALA A 108 -25.30 9.78 -10.29
CA ALA A 108 -25.57 10.32 -11.61
C ALA A 108 -26.36 9.36 -12.53
N ASN A 109 -27.35 8.67 -11.95
CA ASN A 109 -28.21 7.69 -12.63
C ASN A 109 -27.51 6.41 -13.12
N GLU A 110 -26.26 6.18 -12.73
CA GLU A 110 -25.50 4.95 -13.00
C GLU A 110 -25.14 4.25 -11.68
N LYS A 111 -25.15 2.91 -11.68
CA LYS A 111 -24.61 2.14 -10.56
C LYS A 111 -23.11 2.28 -10.54
N ARG A 112 -22.53 2.65 -9.40
CA ARG A 112 -21.10 2.80 -9.19
C ARG A 112 -20.63 2.13 -7.90
N SER A 113 -19.44 1.55 -7.95
CA SER A 113 -18.69 0.87 -6.90
C SER A 113 -17.99 1.89 -6.00
N THR A 114 -18.76 2.85 -5.49
CA THR A 114 -18.24 4.03 -4.80
C THR A 114 -17.48 3.69 -3.53
N VAL A 115 -17.97 2.71 -2.77
CA VAL A 115 -17.32 2.28 -1.52
C VAL A 115 -15.97 1.66 -1.80
N LEU A 116 -15.86 0.82 -2.84
CA LEU A 116 -14.59 0.25 -3.31
C LEU A 116 -13.62 1.36 -3.72
N LEU A 117 -14.05 2.34 -4.51
CA LEU A 117 -13.20 3.43 -4.98
C LEU A 117 -12.74 4.34 -3.83
N ILE A 118 -13.61 4.65 -2.86
CA ILE A 118 -13.27 5.45 -1.68
C ILE A 118 -12.26 4.71 -0.79
N LEU A 119 -12.50 3.42 -0.52
CA LEU A 119 -11.57 2.61 0.27
C LEU A 119 -10.23 2.45 -0.45
N ALA A 120 -10.23 2.21 -1.76
CA ALA A 120 -9.01 2.16 -2.57
C ALA A 120 -8.23 3.48 -2.54
N PHE A 121 -8.93 4.63 -2.48
CA PHE A 121 -8.29 5.95 -2.32
C PHE A 121 -7.60 6.09 -0.96
N PHE A 122 -8.27 5.72 0.13
CA PHE A 122 -7.66 5.75 1.45
C PHE A 122 -6.47 4.78 1.54
N LEU A 123 -6.59 3.57 0.98
CA LEU A 123 -5.49 2.62 0.90
C LEU A 123 -4.31 3.21 0.11
N SER A 124 -4.54 3.79 -1.07
CA SER A 124 -3.47 4.42 -1.86
C SER A 124 -2.78 5.57 -1.12
N LEU A 125 -3.54 6.39 -0.38
CA LEU A 125 -2.99 7.48 0.42
C LEU A 125 -2.14 6.95 1.58
N LEU A 126 -2.60 5.89 2.26
CA LEU A 126 -1.88 5.23 3.34
C LEU A 126 -0.64 4.51 2.82
N ASP A 127 -0.72 3.83 1.68
CA ASP A 127 0.38 3.13 1.02
C ASP A 127 1.51 4.10 0.71
N CYS A 128 1.21 5.21 0.01
CA CYS A 128 2.21 6.23 -0.29
C CYS A 128 2.80 6.87 0.98
N THR A 129 1.99 7.04 2.04
CA THR A 129 2.47 7.55 3.34
C THR A 129 3.38 6.53 4.05
N SER A 130 3.00 5.25 4.02
CA SER A 130 3.72 4.16 4.68
C SER A 130 5.09 3.92 4.03
N SER A 131 5.19 3.92 2.70
CA SER A 131 6.46 3.74 2.00
C SER A 131 7.47 4.81 2.39
N ILE A 132 7.03 6.07 2.53
CA ILE A 132 7.89 7.18 2.94
C ILE A 132 8.27 7.06 4.40
N SER A 133 7.31 6.75 5.27
CA SER A 133 7.55 6.69 6.71
C SER A 133 8.39 5.47 7.13
N PHE A 134 8.21 4.32 6.46
CA PHE A 134 9.05 3.14 6.61
C PHE A 134 10.46 3.38 6.06
N ALA A 135 10.59 4.02 4.89
CA ALA A 135 11.88 4.38 4.33
C ALA A 135 12.64 5.37 5.23
N ASP A 136 11.95 6.41 5.75
CA ASP A 136 12.54 7.38 6.68
C ASP A 136 13.02 6.68 7.97
N TYR A 137 12.23 5.75 8.51
CA TYR A 137 12.61 4.95 9.67
C TYR A 137 13.86 4.10 9.41
N ILE A 138 13.92 3.35 8.30
CA ILE A 138 15.06 2.49 7.97
C ILE A 138 16.31 3.34 7.75
N CYS A 139 16.22 4.39 6.93
CA CYS A 139 17.35 5.26 6.61
C CYS A 139 17.91 5.98 7.85
N ARG A 140 17.05 6.32 8.82
CA ARG A 140 17.44 7.06 10.02
C ARG A 140 17.95 6.18 11.15
N PHE A 141 17.33 5.03 11.41
CA PHE A 141 17.63 4.19 12.58
C PHE A 141 18.40 2.91 12.24
N ARG A 142 18.35 2.43 10.98
CA ARG A 142 18.88 1.13 10.54
C ARG A 142 19.52 1.27 9.14
N LYS A 143 20.40 2.27 8.96
CA LYS A 143 21.01 2.60 7.66
C LYS A 143 21.71 1.41 6.99
N GLU A 144 22.28 0.50 7.77
CA GLU A 144 22.89 -0.77 7.30
C GLU A 144 21.91 -1.68 6.53
N PHE A 145 20.61 -1.52 6.78
CA PHE A 145 19.53 -2.32 6.20
C PHE A 145 18.79 -1.60 5.08
N THR A 146 19.31 -0.49 4.54
CA THR A 146 18.61 0.27 3.48
C THR A 146 18.26 -0.60 2.26
N SER A 147 19.02 -1.67 1.98
CA SER A 147 18.70 -2.62 0.91
C SER A 147 17.39 -3.39 1.11
N THR A 148 16.87 -3.49 2.34
CA THR A 148 15.57 -4.13 2.61
C THR A 148 14.41 -3.39 1.97
N ILE A 149 14.56 -2.07 1.75
CA ILE A 149 13.56 -1.24 1.05
C ILE A 149 13.36 -1.77 -0.37
N PHE A 150 14.45 -1.89 -1.13
CA PHE A 150 14.39 -2.38 -2.52
C PHE A 150 13.93 -3.83 -2.61
N LEU A 151 14.36 -4.66 -1.66
CA LEU A 151 13.90 -6.05 -1.60
C LEU A 151 12.40 -6.11 -1.33
N GLY A 152 11.91 -5.37 -0.34
CA GLY A 152 10.49 -5.36 -0.02
C GLY A 152 9.63 -4.82 -1.16
N ASP A 153 10.10 -3.78 -1.85
CA ASP A 153 9.43 -3.21 -3.01
C ASP A 153 9.33 -4.22 -4.17
N SER A 154 10.40 -4.97 -4.41
CA SER A 154 10.42 -6.00 -5.45
C SER A 154 9.50 -7.19 -5.14
N LEU A 155 9.30 -7.49 -3.85
CA LEU A 155 8.51 -8.64 -3.40
C LEU A 155 7.03 -8.31 -3.14
N ASN A 156 6.65 -7.03 -3.06
CA ASN A 156 5.31 -6.59 -2.65
C ASN A 156 4.17 -7.12 -3.54
N SER A 157 4.45 -7.34 -4.82
CA SER A 157 3.47 -7.78 -5.82
C SER A 157 3.44 -9.30 -5.99
N ILE A 158 4.47 -10.00 -5.51
CA ILE A 158 4.58 -11.46 -5.67
C ILE A 158 3.48 -12.16 -4.89
N LEU A 159 3.26 -11.75 -3.64
CA LEU A 159 2.23 -12.35 -2.77
C LEU A 159 0.83 -12.26 -3.41
N PRO A 160 0.33 -11.06 -3.80
CA PRO A 160 -0.92 -10.93 -4.54
C PRO A 160 -0.99 -11.75 -5.83
N SER A 161 0.08 -11.74 -6.63
CA SER A 161 0.12 -12.44 -7.93
C SER A 161 -0.02 -13.96 -7.76
N VAL A 162 0.71 -14.54 -6.79
CA VAL A 162 0.64 -15.97 -6.49
C VAL A 162 -0.75 -16.35 -6.00
N LEU A 163 -1.36 -15.53 -5.15
CA LEU A 163 -2.72 -15.75 -4.65
C LEU A 163 -3.75 -15.69 -5.78
N ALA A 164 -3.66 -14.71 -6.67
CA ALA A 164 -4.56 -14.58 -7.82
C ALA A 164 -4.47 -15.79 -8.76
N ILE A 165 -3.25 -16.31 -9.00
CA ILE A 165 -3.04 -17.54 -9.78
C ILE A 165 -3.67 -18.74 -9.06
N ALA A 166 -3.46 -18.87 -7.75
CA ALA A 166 -4.01 -19.96 -6.95
C ALA A 166 -5.55 -19.94 -6.92
N GLN A 167 -6.16 -18.76 -6.94
CA GLN A 167 -7.62 -18.57 -7.03
C GLN A 167 -8.16 -18.84 -8.44
N GLY A 168 -7.30 -18.90 -9.46
CA GLY A 168 -7.70 -19.14 -10.85
C GLY A 168 -8.24 -17.90 -11.56
N ASN A 169 -7.78 -16.70 -11.18
CA ASN A 169 -8.17 -15.46 -11.84
C ASN A 169 -7.83 -15.46 -13.33
N GLY A 170 -8.81 -15.08 -14.16
CA GLY A 170 -8.68 -15.06 -15.62
C GLY A 170 -9.22 -16.29 -16.35
N ARG A 171 -10.05 -17.11 -15.69
CA ARG A 171 -10.89 -18.13 -16.33
C ARG A 171 -12.28 -17.62 -16.67
#